data_AF-X0SMG4-F1
#
_entry.id   AF-X0SMG4-F1
#
_cell.length_a   1.000
_cell.length_b   1.000
_cell.length_c   1.000
_cell.angle_alpha   90.00
_cell.angle_beta   90.00
_cell.angle_gamma   90.00
#
_symmetry.space_group_name_H-M   'P 1'
#
loop_
_entity.id
_entity.type
_entity.pdbx_description
1 polymer ?
#
loop_
_entity_poly.entity_id
_entity_poly.type
_entity_poly.pdbx_seq_one_letter_code
_entity_poly.pdbx_strand_id
1 'polypeptide(L)'
;MLKSKTILVLVLAISLVMGMFSFCMAAERQFVAIATGGTGGTYYPLGGALAQMLSNNVEGLIVTAQSGNASVANCNLISRGQIETAFSQANTTYWCYTATGILVGTEPITNLRGIAS
;
A
#
# COMPACT_ATOMS: atom_id res chain seq x y z
N MET A 1 58.36 17.04 -3.07
CA MET A 1 57.38 16.49 -4.03
C MET A 1 56.39 15.48 -3.44
N LEU A 2 56.77 14.59 -2.51
CA LEU A 2 55.82 13.60 -1.96
C LEU A 2 54.64 14.19 -1.17
N LYS A 3 54.86 15.17 -0.27
CA LYS A 3 53.80 15.81 0.54
C LYS A 3 52.65 16.43 -0.28
N SER A 4 52.97 17.05 -1.42
CA SER A 4 51.98 17.66 -2.32
C SER A 4 51.09 16.61 -3.00
N LYS A 5 51.67 15.46 -3.39
CA LYS A 5 50.90 14.33 -3.94
C LYS A 5 49.99 13.70 -2.90
N THR A 6 50.44 13.58 -1.65
CA THR A 6 49.62 13.04 -0.55
C THR A 6 48.41 13.94 -0.23
N ILE A 7 48.61 15.26 -0.22
CA ILE A 7 47.51 16.23 -0.01
C ILE A 7 46.50 16.15 -1.17
N LEU A 8 46.97 16.03 -2.41
CA LEU A 8 46.09 15.92 -3.58
C LEU A 8 45.21 14.66 -3.52
N VAL A 9 45.79 13.52 -3.10
CA VAL A 9 45.06 12.25 -2.96
C VAL A 9 44.01 12.32 -1.84
N LEU A 10 44.33 12.97 -0.72
CA LEU A 10 43.38 13.18 0.38
C LEU A 10 42.19 14.06 -0.03
N VAL A 11 42.45 15.15 -0.77
CA VAL A 11 41.39 16.01 -1.30
C VAL A 11 40.50 15.26 -2.28
N LEU A 12 41.10 14.43 -3.15
CA LEU A 12 40.35 13.61 -4.12
C LEU A 12 39.50 12.53 -3.43
N ALA A 13 40.00 11.94 -2.33
CA ALA A 13 39.26 10.96 -1.55
C ALA A 13 38.07 11.59 -0.81
N ILE A 14 38.26 12.78 -0.23
CA ILE A 14 37.20 13.51 0.47
C ILE A 14 36.11 13.97 -0.50
N SER A 15 36.48 14.46 -1.69
CA SER A 15 35.50 14.85 -2.71
C SER A 15 34.74 13.65 -3.28
N LEU A 16 35.39 12.48 -3.39
CA LEU A 16 34.71 11.24 -3.76
C LEU A 16 33.69 10.80 -2.70
N VAL A 17 34.05 10.87 -1.42
CA VAL A 17 33.15 10.53 -0.29
C VAL A 17 31.98 11.53 -0.19
N MET A 18 32.24 12.82 -0.37
CA MET A 18 31.18 13.85 -0.37
C MET A 18 30.24 13.72 -1.58
N GLY A 19 30.75 13.31 -2.75
CA GLY A 19 29.94 13.03 -3.93
C GLY A 19 28.98 11.84 -3.75
N MET A 20 29.30 10.89 -2.87
CA MET A 20 28.44 9.73 -2.57
C MET A 20 27.25 10.05 -1.66
N PHE A 21 27.24 11.20 -0.96
CA PHE A 21 26.09 11.64 -0.16
C PHE A 21 25.02 12.37 -0.98
N SER A 22 25.30 12.68 -2.26
CA SER A 22 24.34 13.32 -3.17
C SER A 22 23.44 12.34 -3.92
N PHE A 23 23.34 11.08 -3.47
CA PHE A 23 22.33 10.15 -3.97
C PHE A 23 20.92 10.63 -3.55
N CYS A 24 20.33 11.40 -4.47
CA CYS A 24 18.92 11.61 -4.72
C CYS A 24 17.97 10.92 -3.71
N MET A 25 17.45 11.70 -2.76
CA MET A 25 16.20 11.40 -2.09
C MET A 25 15.07 11.57 -3.12
N ALA A 26 14.93 10.61 -4.04
CA ALA A 26 13.72 10.52 -4.83
C ALA A 26 12.58 10.19 -3.86
N ALA A 27 11.55 11.05 -3.80
CA ALA A 27 10.36 10.79 -3.01
C ALA A 27 9.76 9.46 -3.47
N GLU A 28 9.85 8.43 -2.63
CA GLU A 28 9.30 7.12 -2.92
C GLU A 28 7.78 7.24 -3.01
N ARG A 29 7.22 6.86 -4.16
CA ARG A 29 5.76 6.81 -4.30
C ARG A 29 5.27 5.50 -3.69
N GLN A 30 4.33 5.60 -2.77
CA GLN A 30 3.61 4.46 -2.24
C GLN A 30 2.46 4.09 -3.18
N PHE A 31 2.32 2.80 -3.46
CA PHE A 31 1.22 2.26 -4.27
C PHE A 31 0.23 1.53 -3.35
N VAL A 32 -1.05 1.82 -3.51
CA VAL A 32 -2.13 1.21 -2.74
C VAL A 32 -3.23 0.77 -3.69
N ALA A 33 -3.73 -0.45 -3.50
CA ALA A 33 -4.89 -0.93 -4.23
C ALA A 33 -6.13 -1.02 -3.31
N ILE A 34 -7.29 -0.74 -3.90
CA ILE A 34 -8.61 -0.90 -3.30
C ILE A 34 -9.34 -2.02 -4.05
N ALA A 35 -9.54 -3.17 -3.41
CA ALA A 35 -10.44 -4.19 -3.97
C ALA A 35 -11.90 -3.75 -3.77
N THR A 36 -12.67 -3.82 -4.84
CA THR A 36 -14.05 -3.34 -4.87
C THR A 36 -15.03 -4.51 -4.91
N GLY A 37 -15.97 -4.53 -5.86
CA GLY A 37 -16.79 -5.68 -6.19
C GLY A 37 -16.71 -5.94 -7.70
N GLY A 38 -17.71 -6.62 -8.26
CA GLY A 38 -17.86 -6.71 -9.70
C GLY A 38 -18.06 -5.34 -10.33
N THR A 39 -17.68 -5.20 -11.61
CA THR A 39 -17.75 -3.92 -12.35
C THR A 39 -19.16 -3.33 -12.46
N GLY A 40 -20.20 -4.15 -12.34
CA GLY A 40 -21.61 -3.72 -12.29
C GLY A 40 -22.14 -3.35 -10.90
N GLY A 41 -21.33 -3.48 -9.84
CA GLY A 41 -21.73 -3.15 -8.47
C GLY A 41 -21.35 -1.73 -8.06
N THR A 42 -21.92 -1.23 -6.96
CA THR A 42 -21.70 0.14 -6.46
C THR A 42 -20.26 0.42 -6.00
N TYR A 43 -19.57 -0.59 -5.43
CA TYR A 43 -18.20 -0.40 -4.93
C TYR A 43 -17.18 -0.13 -6.04
N TYR A 44 -17.42 -0.58 -7.27
CA TYR A 44 -16.47 -0.38 -8.37
C TYR A 44 -16.31 1.10 -8.77
N PRO A 45 -17.38 1.84 -9.15
CA PRO A 45 -17.27 3.27 -9.44
C PRO A 45 -16.88 4.10 -8.21
N LEU A 46 -17.34 3.71 -7.01
CA LEU A 46 -16.95 4.40 -5.78
C LEU A 46 -15.44 4.26 -5.49
N GLY A 47 -14.90 3.05 -5.63
CA GLY A 47 -13.47 2.79 -5.47
C GLY A 47 -12.64 3.55 -6.50
N GLY A 48 -13.10 3.61 -7.75
CA GLY A 48 -12.45 4.42 -8.78
C GLY A 48 -12.41 5.91 -8.43
N ALA A 49 -13.53 6.46 -7.94
CA ALA A 49 -13.59 7.86 -7.51
C ALA A 49 -12.66 8.15 -6.32
N LEU A 50 -12.63 7.27 -5.31
CA LEU A 50 -11.71 7.40 -4.17
C LEU A 50 -10.25 7.27 -4.59
N ALA A 51 -9.92 6.29 -5.43
CA ALA A 51 -8.57 6.08 -5.92
C ALA A 51 -8.05 7.31 -6.68
N GLN A 52 -8.90 7.89 -7.55
CA GLN A 52 -8.58 9.12 -8.28
C GLN A 52 -8.39 10.31 -7.33
N MET A 53 -9.31 10.49 -6.38
CA MET A 53 -9.24 11.59 -5.41
C MET A 53 -7.95 11.50 -4.57
N LEU A 54 -7.63 10.32 -4.04
CA LEU A 54 -6.43 10.13 -3.21
C LEU A 54 -5.15 10.34 -4.01
N SER A 55 -5.06 9.77 -5.21
CA SER A 55 -3.89 9.92 -6.08
C SER A 55 -3.61 11.37 -6.47
N ASN A 56 -4.66 12.19 -6.59
CA ASN A 56 -4.53 13.60 -6.99
C ASN A 56 -4.23 14.55 -5.84
N ASN A 57 -4.56 14.16 -4.59
CA ASN A 57 -4.55 15.08 -3.45
C ASN A 57 -3.60 14.65 -2.33
N VAL A 58 -3.05 13.44 -2.37
CA VAL A 58 -2.08 12.95 -1.38
C VAL A 58 -0.72 12.82 -2.04
N GLU A 59 0.20 13.70 -1.66
CA GLU A 59 1.56 13.69 -2.19
C GLU A 59 2.26 12.36 -1.89
N GLY A 60 2.93 11.79 -2.90
CA GLY A 60 3.64 10.53 -2.77
C GLY A 60 2.76 9.28 -2.75
N LEU A 61 1.44 9.40 -2.93
CA LEU A 61 0.52 8.24 -2.92
C LEU A 61 -0.12 8.04 -4.30
N ILE A 62 -0.07 6.82 -4.81
CA ILE A 62 -0.80 6.38 -6.01
C ILE A 62 -1.76 5.27 -5.60
N VAL A 63 -3.06 5.51 -5.82
CA VAL A 63 -4.12 4.58 -5.46
C VAL A 63 -4.81 4.07 -6.71
N THR A 64 -5.06 2.77 -6.77
CA THR A 64 -5.82 2.13 -7.86
C THR A 64 -7.02 1.37 -7.32
N ALA A 65 -8.09 1.30 -8.11
CA ALA A 65 -9.23 0.45 -7.81
C ALA A 65 -9.19 -0.80 -8.68
N GLN A 66 -9.43 -1.95 -8.07
CA GLN A 66 -9.44 -3.25 -8.74
C GLN A 66 -10.82 -3.91 -8.55
N SER A 67 -11.34 -4.53 -9.61
CA SER A 67 -12.56 -5.32 -9.50
C SER A 67 -12.31 -6.53 -8.58
N GLY A 68 -13.21 -6.77 -7.65
CA GLY A 68 -13.09 -7.85 -6.67
C GLY A 68 -14.24 -8.86 -6.74
N ASN A 69 -14.13 -9.91 -5.92
CA ASN A 69 -15.10 -11.00 -5.82
C ASN A 69 -15.95 -10.90 -4.53
N ALA A 70 -16.32 -9.68 -4.14
CA ALA A 70 -17.12 -9.34 -2.95
C ALA A 70 -16.42 -9.53 -1.58
N SER A 71 -17.15 -9.21 -0.50
CA SER A 71 -16.65 -8.99 0.86
C SER A 71 -15.78 -10.12 1.45
N VAL A 72 -16.20 -11.39 1.34
CA VAL A 72 -15.42 -12.53 1.88
C VAL A 72 -14.10 -12.69 1.12
N ALA A 73 -14.13 -12.60 -0.21
CA ALA A 73 -12.92 -12.69 -1.02
C ALA A 73 -11.96 -11.53 -0.71
N ASN A 74 -12.50 -10.32 -0.54
CA ASN A 74 -11.74 -9.13 -0.19
C ASN A 74 -11.07 -9.25 1.18
N CYS A 75 -11.77 -9.74 2.20
CA CYS A 75 -11.16 -10.00 3.51
C CYS A 75 -10.01 -11.01 3.41
N ASN A 76 -10.15 -12.03 2.57
CA ASN A 76 -9.09 -13.01 2.31
C ASN A 76 -7.89 -12.42 1.56
N LEU A 77 -8.09 -11.47 0.64
CA LEU A 77 -6.99 -10.75 -0.02
C LEU A 77 -6.18 -9.95 1.00
N ILE A 78 -6.86 -9.23 1.90
CA ILE A 78 -6.20 -8.49 3.00
C ILE A 78 -5.47 -9.47 3.93
N SER A 79 -6.12 -10.58 4.30
CA SER A 79 -5.53 -11.61 5.16
C SER A 79 -4.16 -12.07 4.68
N ARG A 80 -4.04 -12.31 3.37
CA ARG A 80 -2.82 -12.80 2.71
C ARG A 80 -1.83 -11.70 2.33
N GLY A 81 -2.12 -10.43 2.66
CA GLY A 81 -1.29 -9.29 2.26
C GLY A 81 -1.21 -9.10 0.74
N GLN A 82 -2.20 -9.58 0.00
CA GLN A 82 -2.26 -9.46 -1.47
C GLN A 82 -2.89 -8.14 -1.91
N ILE A 83 -3.52 -7.42 -0.98
CA ILE A 83 -4.04 -6.08 -1.21
C ILE A 83 -4.00 -5.27 0.08
N GLU A 84 -3.77 -3.97 -0.06
CA GLU A 84 -3.63 -3.05 1.08
C GLU A 84 -4.99 -2.67 1.66
N THR A 85 -6.02 -2.50 0.81
CA THR A 85 -7.35 -2.07 1.23
C THR A 85 -8.45 -2.69 0.39
N ALA A 86 -9.66 -2.78 0.95
CA ALA A 86 -10.82 -3.27 0.21
C ALA A 86 -12.13 -2.76 0.80
N PHE A 87 -13.17 -2.71 -0.03
CA PHE A 87 -14.54 -2.60 0.43
C PHE A 87 -15.04 -3.94 0.98
N SER A 88 -15.85 -3.86 2.04
CA SER A 88 -16.54 -5.00 2.61
C SER A 88 -17.80 -4.53 3.33
N GLN A 89 -18.80 -5.40 3.41
CA GLN A 89 -19.97 -5.17 4.25
C GLN A 89 -19.60 -5.41 5.72
N ALA A 90 -20.14 -4.58 6.63
CA ALA A 90 -19.79 -4.63 8.05
C ALA A 90 -20.06 -6.00 8.71
N ASN A 91 -21.21 -6.62 8.41
CA ASN A 91 -21.53 -7.96 8.90
C ASN A 91 -20.55 -9.02 8.39
N THR A 92 -20.15 -8.95 7.12
CA THR A 92 -19.22 -9.90 6.52
C THR A 92 -17.82 -9.73 7.10
N THR A 93 -17.34 -8.49 7.26
CA THR A 93 -16.07 -8.21 7.94
C THR A 93 -16.07 -8.76 9.37
N TYR A 94 -17.18 -8.58 10.11
CA TYR A 94 -17.33 -9.14 11.45
C TYR A 94 -17.27 -10.68 11.44
N TRP A 95 -17.98 -11.33 10.52
CA TRP A 95 -17.94 -12.78 10.36
C TRP A 95 -16.53 -13.28 10.00
N CYS A 96 -15.83 -12.61 9.08
CA CYS A 96 -14.46 -12.95 8.73
C CYS A 96 -13.52 -12.83 9.93
N TYR A 97 -13.67 -11.79 10.75
CA TYR A 97 -12.82 -11.57 11.92
C TYR A 97 -13.08 -12.57 13.05
N THR A 98 -14.34 -12.99 13.23
CA THR A 98 -14.77 -13.83 14.37
C THR A 98 -14.99 -15.30 14.02
N ALA A 99 -14.91 -15.68 12.74
CA ALA A 99 -15.32 -16.99 12.22
C ALA A 99 -16.76 -17.38 12.62
N THR A 100 -17.70 -16.45 12.45
CA THR A 100 -19.13 -16.65 12.77
C THR A 100 -20.03 -16.52 11.53
N GLY A 101 -21.35 -16.67 11.70
CA GLY A 101 -22.31 -16.55 10.61
C GLY A 101 -22.11 -17.62 9.54
N ILE A 102 -21.93 -17.19 8.29
CA ILE A 102 -21.67 -18.13 7.17
C ILE A 102 -20.26 -18.73 7.19
N LEU A 103 -19.39 -18.28 8.08
CA LEU A 103 -17.99 -18.70 8.19
C LEU A 103 -17.71 -19.58 9.42
N VAL A 104 -18.75 -20.15 10.02
CA VAL A 104 -18.56 -21.14 11.10
C VAL A 104 -17.74 -22.33 10.59
N GLY A 105 -16.70 -22.69 11.33
CA GLY A 105 -15.79 -23.79 10.99
C GLY A 105 -14.60 -23.37 10.11
N THR A 106 -14.45 -22.09 9.77
CA THR A 106 -13.24 -21.56 9.15
C THR A 106 -12.30 -20.94 10.19
N GLU A 107 -11.05 -20.67 9.80
CA GLU A 107 -10.13 -19.89 10.63
C GLU A 107 -10.51 -18.40 10.63
N PRO A 108 -10.51 -17.72 11.79
CA PRO A 108 -10.77 -16.29 11.88
C PRO A 108 -9.62 -15.45 11.29
N ILE A 109 -9.98 -14.38 10.58
CA ILE A 109 -9.04 -13.42 9.99
C ILE A 109 -8.82 -12.25 10.95
N THR A 110 -7.83 -12.38 11.83
CA THR A 110 -7.61 -11.43 12.95
C THR A 110 -6.77 -10.20 12.60
N ASN A 111 -6.18 -10.16 11.41
CA ASN A 111 -5.39 -9.04 10.90
C ASN A 111 -6.23 -7.99 10.14
N LEU A 112 -7.56 -8.06 10.17
CA LEU A 112 -8.42 -7.03 9.59
C LEU A 112 -8.45 -5.75 10.43
N ARG A 113 -8.47 -4.59 9.77
CA ARG A 113 -8.72 -3.27 10.36
C ARG A 113 -9.76 -2.55 9.51
N GLY A 114 -10.70 -1.86 10.15
CA GLY A 114 -11.85 -1.25 9.49
C GLY A 114 -11.87 0.28 9.65
N ILE A 115 -12.37 0.96 8.62
CA ILE A 115 -12.78 2.36 8.65
C ILE A 115 -14.30 2.36 8.42
N ALA A 116 -15.07 2.81 9.40
CA ALA A 116 -16.53 2.79 9.39
C ALA A 116 -17.11 3.95 10.22
N SER A 117 -18.41 4.23 10.03
CA SER A 117 -19.20 5.19 10.81
C SER A 117 -20.29 4.50 11.61
#